data_AF-T1B905-F1
#
_entry.id   AF-T1B905-F1
#
_cell.length_a   1.000
_cell.length_b   1.000
_cell.length_c   1.000
_cell.angle_alpha   90.00
_cell.angle_beta   90.00
_cell.angle_gamma   90.00
#
_symmetry.space_group_name_H-M   'P 1'
#
loop_
_entity.id
_entity.type
_entity.pdbx_description
1 polymer ?
#
loop_
_entity_poly.entity_id
_entity_poly.type
_entity_poly.pdbx_seq_one_letter_code
_entity_poly.pdbx_strand_id
1 'polypeptide(L)'
;MRRRFGNNRDQNERVFNIEEWTPRTELGKKVKAHEVTSIEQIFHSGKRIEEREIVDALLPNLKSEVIEIMSVQRMTKNNRKAKYRVTAVVG
;
A
#
# COMPACT_ATOMS: atom_id res chain seq x y z
N MET A 1 -6.35 -34.61 5.31
CA MET A 1 -6.24 -34.08 3.93
C MET A 1 -5.67 -32.66 4.00
N ARG A 2 -4.35 -32.49 3.85
CA ARG A 2 -3.66 -31.19 3.90
C ARG A 2 -3.66 -30.58 2.50
N ARG A 3 -4.44 -29.52 2.27
CA ARG A 3 -4.38 -28.77 1.01
C ARG A 3 -3.01 -28.08 0.94
N ARG A 4 -2.16 -28.52 0.01
CA ARG A 4 -0.94 -27.78 -0.38
C ARG A 4 -1.43 -26.50 -1.06
N PHE A 5 -1.35 -25.37 -0.37
CA PHE A 5 -1.44 -24.08 -1.03
C PHE A 5 -0.18 -23.96 -1.87
N GLY A 6 -0.33 -24.12 -3.19
CA GLY A 6 0.74 -23.85 -4.13
C GLY A 6 1.18 -22.40 -3.95
N ASN A 7 2.46 -22.21 -3.63
CA ASN A 7 3.17 -20.95 -3.81
C ASN A 7 3.23 -20.67 -5.31
N ASN A 8 2.17 -20.09 -5.86
CA ASN A 8 2.21 -19.49 -7.16
C ASN A 8 1.26 -18.30 -7.16
N ARG A 9 1.82 -17.10 -7.13
CA ARG A 9 1.29 -15.90 -7.80
C ARG A 9 2.17 -14.68 -7.52
N ASP A 10 2.91 -14.36 -8.58
CA ASP A 10 3.15 -13.00 -9.07
C ASP A 10 3.96 -12.06 -8.18
N GLN A 11 5.27 -12.29 -8.21
CA GLN A 11 6.30 -11.24 -8.16
C GLN A 11 6.14 -10.33 -9.40
N ASN A 12 4.98 -9.70 -9.59
CA ASN A 12 4.89 -8.60 -10.54
C ASN A 12 5.42 -7.38 -9.78
N GLU A 13 6.72 -7.15 -9.93
CA GLU A 13 7.40 -5.95 -9.45
C GLU A 13 6.64 -4.76 -10.05
N ARG A 14 5.74 -4.17 -9.26
CA ARG A 14 4.92 -3.04 -9.71
C ARG A 14 5.85 -1.84 -9.84
N VAL A 15 6.49 -1.70 -10.99
CA VAL A 15 7.26 -0.52 -11.34
C VAL A 15 6.27 0.64 -11.41
N PHE A 16 6.29 1.51 -10.41
CA PHE A 16 5.42 2.67 -10.35
C PHE A 16 5.83 3.67 -11.44
N ASN A 17 4.89 4.06 -12.31
CA ASN A 17 5.12 5.05 -13.36
C ASN A 17 4.66 6.44 -12.91
N ILE A 18 5.62 7.32 -12.64
CA ILE A 18 5.37 8.69 -12.16
C ILE A 18 4.64 9.55 -13.21
N GLU A 19 4.86 9.30 -14.51
CA GLU A 19 4.29 10.12 -15.57
C GLU A 19 2.76 9.96 -15.68
N GLU A 20 2.28 8.73 -15.52
CA GLU A 20 0.86 8.36 -15.59
C GLU A 20 0.06 8.87 -14.37
N TRP A 21 0.73 9.02 -13.23
CA TRP A 21 0.08 9.45 -11.98
C TRP A 21 -0.44 10.89 -12.08
N THR A 22 -1.74 11.08 -11.91
CA THR A 22 -2.37 12.41 -11.84
C THR A 22 -2.72 12.75 -10.38
N PRO A 23 -1.91 13.58 -9.70
CA PRO A 23 -2.11 13.87 -8.29
C PRO A 23 -3.36 14.71 -8.05
N ARG A 24 -4.06 14.42 -6.95
CA ARG A 24 -5.29 15.14 -6.55
C ARG A 24 -5.03 16.20 -5.49
N THR A 25 -4.04 15.96 -4.65
CA THR A 25 -3.60 16.80 -3.54
C THR A 25 -2.53 17.80 -3.98
N GLU A 26 -2.43 18.91 -3.26
CA GLU A 26 -1.35 19.88 -3.48
C GLU A 26 0.03 19.27 -3.21
N LEU A 27 0.12 18.38 -2.21
CA LEU A 27 1.35 17.66 -1.91
C LEU A 27 1.76 16.76 -3.09
N GLY A 28 0.83 15.99 -3.65
CA GLY A 28 1.09 15.15 -4.82
C GLY A 28 1.55 15.95 -6.04
N LYS A 29 0.97 17.14 -6.27
CA LYS A 29 1.41 18.05 -7.35
C LYS A 29 2.85 18.50 -7.16
N LYS A 30 3.24 18.85 -5.93
CA LYS A 30 4.61 19.26 -5.59
C LYS A 30 5.62 18.13 -5.74
N VAL A 31 5.23 16.91 -5.36
CA VAL A 31 6.05 15.71 -5.54
C VAL A 31 6.22 15.42 -7.04
N LYS A 32 5.14 15.46 -7.83
CA LYS A 32 5.23 15.28 -9.30
C LYS A 32 6.06 16.38 -9.98
N ALA A 33 5.99 17.62 -9.48
CA ALA A 33 6.81 18.74 -9.94
C ALA A 33 8.27 18.68 -9.46
N HIS A 34 8.67 17.65 -8.71
CA HIS A 34 10.00 17.47 -8.12
C HIS A 34 10.43 18.59 -7.14
N GLU A 35 9.48 19.35 -6.59
CA GLU A 35 9.75 20.35 -5.54
C GLU A 35 10.06 19.70 -4.17
N VAL A 36 9.52 18.51 -3.95
CA VAL A 36 9.74 17.71 -2.74
C VAL A 36 10.40 16.40 -3.17
N THR A 37 11.66 16.25 -2.78
CA THR A 37 12.51 15.11 -3.20
C THR A 37 12.67 14.06 -2.10
N SER A 38 12.36 14.40 -0.85
CA SER A 38 12.50 13.50 0.30
C SER A 38 11.23 13.48 1.17
N ILE A 39 10.93 12.29 1.69
CA ILE A 39 9.83 12.08 2.64
C ILE A 39 10.07 12.83 3.97
N GLU A 40 11.33 13.04 4.34
CA GLU A 40 11.69 13.78 5.56
C GLU A 40 11.20 15.23 5.49
N GLN A 41 11.28 15.87 4.32
CA GLN A 41 10.78 17.23 4.11
C GLN A 41 9.26 17.31 4.35
N ILE A 42 8.53 16.25 3.99
CA ILE A 42 7.09 16.16 4.24
C ILE A 42 6.83 16.08 5.75
N PHE A 43 7.56 15.23 6.46
CA PHE A 43 7.42 15.10 7.91
C PHE A 43 7.79 16.39 8.66
N HIS A 44 8.88 17.07 8.28
CA HIS A 44 9.25 18.37 8.87
C HIS A 44 8.20 19.46 8.59
N SER A 45 7.56 19.42 7.42
CA SER A 45 6.50 20.38 7.08
C SER A 45 5.17 20.12 7.79
N GLY A 46 5.03 19.00 8.52
CA GLY A 46 3.79 18.60 9.20
C GLY A 46 2.62 18.28 8.26
N LYS A 47 2.88 18.10 6.97
CA LYS A 47 1.84 17.81 5.97
C LYS A 47 1.45 16.33 6.05
N ARG A 48 0.15 16.08 5.93
CA ARG A 48 -0.40 14.72 5.89
C ARG A 48 -0.22 14.10 4.51
N ILE A 49 0.25 12.85 4.47
CA ILE A 49 0.29 12.05 3.24
C ILE A 49 -1.09 11.39 3.07
N GLU A 50 -1.80 11.75 2.00
CA GLU A 50 -3.15 11.24 1.71
C GLU A 50 -3.20 10.37 0.44
N GLU A 51 -2.16 10.44 -0.39
CA GLU A 51 -2.00 9.62 -1.59
C GLU A 51 -0.88 8.61 -1.37
N ARG A 52 -1.13 7.35 -1.75
CA ARG A 52 -0.14 6.27 -1.65
C ARG A 52 1.00 6.51 -2.64
N GLU A 53 0.66 7.02 -3.82
CA GLU A 53 1.54 7.26 -4.95
C GLU A 53 2.71 8.20 -4.58
N ILE A 54 2.52 9.09 -3.60
CA ILE A 54 3.59 9.92 -3.02
C ILE A 54 4.69 9.05 -2.42
N VAL A 55 4.33 7.98 -1.71
CA VAL A 55 5.30 7.05 -1.09
C VAL A 55 5.99 6.23 -2.16
N ASP A 56 5.23 5.72 -3.13
CA ASP A 56 5.77 4.93 -4.25
C ASP A 56 6.73 5.76 -5.13
N ALA A 57 6.51 7.07 -5.26
CA ALA A 57 7.38 7.99 -5.99
C ALA A 57 8.68 8.35 -5.24
N LEU A 58 8.59 8.58 -3.92
CA LEU A 58 9.72 9.03 -3.10
C LEU A 58 10.61 7.87 -2.64
N LEU A 59 10.05 6.67 -2.47
CA LEU A 59 10.75 5.50 -1.95
C LEU A 59 10.53 4.29 -2.88
N PRO A 60 11.20 4.25 -4.05
CA PRO A 60 10.97 3.21 -5.06
C PRO A 60 11.51 1.82 -4.67
N ASN A 61 12.38 1.73 -3.67
CA ASN A 61 13.02 0.49 -3.20
C ASN A 61 12.27 -0.19 -2.04
N LEU A 62 11.06 0.28 -1.73
CA LEU A 62 10.28 -0.17 -0.60
C LEU A 62 9.69 -1.57 -0.84
N LYS A 63 9.90 -2.50 0.10
CA LYS A 63 9.36 -3.86 0.00
C LYS A 63 8.12 -3.98 0.86
N SER A 64 7.19 -4.84 0.43
CA SER A 64 5.97 -5.16 1.18
C SER A 64 5.91 -6.65 1.49
N GLU A 65 5.72 -6.99 2.75
CA GLU A 65 5.56 -8.37 3.21
C GLU A 65 4.23 -8.53 3.96
N VAL A 66 3.51 -9.61 3.67
CA VAL A 66 2.29 -9.98 4.39
C VAL A 66 2.66 -10.96 5.49
N ILE A 67 2.55 -10.52 6.74
CA ILE A 67 2.91 -11.31 7.92
C ILE A 67 1.85 -12.36 8.22
N GLU A 68 0.57 -11.96 8.19
CA GLU A 68 -0.51 -12.83 8.63
C GLU A 68 -1.81 -12.55 7.87
N ILE A 69 -2.52 -13.63 7.53
CA ILE A 69 -3.90 -13.60 7.03
C ILE A 69 -4.76 -14.49 7.91
N MET A 70 -5.72 -13.90 8.60
CA MET A 70 -6.69 -14.64 9.42
C MET A 70 -8.11 -14.49 8.85
N SER A 71 -8.86 -15.58 8.80
CA SER A 71 -10.30 -15.52 8.55
C SER A 71 -11.06 -15.30 9.85
N VAL A 72 -11.86 -14.25 9.93
CA VAL A 72 -12.77 -13.97 11.05
C VAL A 72 -14.21 -14.08 10.57
N GLN A 73 -15.13 -14.48 11.45
CA GLN A 73 -16.54 -14.65 11.09
C GLN A 73 -17.43 -13.82 12.03
N ARG A 74 -18.36 -13.05 11.47
CA ARG A 74 -19.43 -12.39 12.22
C ARG A 74 -20.75 -13.14 12.00
N MET A 75 -21.38 -13.58 13.08
CA MET A 75 -22.73 -14.17 13.04
C MET A 75 -23.79 -13.10 12.75
N THR A 76 -24.76 -13.43 11.89
CA THR A 76 -25.98 -12.65 11.64
C THR A 76 -27.19 -13.57 11.66
N LYS A 77 -28.41 -13.02 11.79
CA LYS A 77 -29.65 -13.80 11.96
C LYS A 77 -29.83 -14.92 10.91
N ASN A 78 -29.41 -14.71 9.65
CA ASN A 78 -29.60 -15.68 8.58
C ASN A 78 -28.31 -16.24 7.94
N ASN A 79 -27.11 -15.90 8.41
CA ASN A 79 -25.86 -16.59 8.00
C ASN A 79 -24.64 -16.11 8.80
N ARG A 80 -23.49 -16.77 8.59
CA ARG A 80 -22.16 -16.26 8.93
C ARG A 80 -21.62 -15.39 7.80
N LYS A 81 -21.18 -14.16 8.11
CA LYS A 81 -20.40 -13.33 7.18
C LYS A 81 -18.92 -13.50 7.48
N ALA A 82 -18.17 -14.12 6.57
CA ALA A 82 -16.73 -14.22 6.66
C ALA A 82 -16.07 -12.87 6.30
N LYS A 83 -15.00 -12.52 7.00
CA LYS A 83 -14.08 -11.42 6.70
C LYS A 83 -12.65 -11.94 6.83
N TYR A 84 -11.71 -11.25 6.20
CA TYR A 84 -10.30 -11.51 6.37
C TYR A 84 -9.65 -10.33 7.09
N ARG A 85 -8.76 -10.64 8.03
CA ARG A 85 -7.83 -9.69 8.62
C ARG A 85 -6.46 -9.98 8.01
N VAL A 86 -5.82 -8.94 7.49
CA VAL A 86 -4.50 -9.03 6.88
C VAL A 86 -3.60 -8.05 7.62
N THR A 87 -2.46 -8.55 8.07
CA THR A 87 -1.38 -7.75 8.66
C THR A 87 -0.22 -7.73 7.67
N ALA A 88 0.15 -6.54 7.22
CA ALA A 88 1.25 -6.33 6.29
C ALA A 88 2.22 -5.29 6.85
N VAL A 89 3.49 -5.46 6.54
CA VAL A 89 4.57 -4.53 6.86
C VAL A 89 5.22 -4.07 5.57
N VAL A 90 5.62 -2.81 5.57
CA VAL A 90 6.22 -2.14 4.42
C VAL A 90 7.50 -1.44 4.92
N GLY A 91 8.64 -1.74 4.31
CA GLY A 91 9.97 -1.28 4.76
C GLY A 91 11.12 -1.74 3.88
#